data_AF-N6Z4A4-F1
#
_entry.id   AF-N6Z4A4-F1
#
_cell.length_a   1.000
_cell.length_b   1.000
_cell.length_c   1.000
_cell.angle_alpha   90.00
_cell.angle_beta   90.00
_cell.angle_gamma   90.00
#
_symmetry.space_group_name_H-M   'P 1'
#
loop_
_entity.id
_entity.type
_entity.pdbx_description
1 polymer ?
#
loop_
_entity_poly.entity_id
_entity_poly.type
_entity_poly.pdbx_seq_one_letter_code
_entity_poly.pdbx_strand_id
1 'polypeptide(L)' 'MLRFEIQNHDDILAIAERLKVGTPFAEPEAYALAVGVKLFTGVMLAHSSDPLFSDIQPAMRAFIRNLKSQVAASLSSA' A
#
# COMPACT_ATOMS: atom_id res chain seq x y z
N MET A 1 -22.81 6.88 -8.34
CA MET A 1 -21.84 5.79 -8.61
C MET A 1 -20.56 6.44 -9.14
N LEU A 2 -19.42 6.21 -8.49
CA LEU A 2 -18.12 6.72 -8.91
C LEU A 2 -17.33 5.57 -9.55
N ARG A 3 -16.73 5.81 -10.72
CA ARG A 3 -15.87 4.86 -11.44
C ARG A 3 -14.73 5.62 -12.10
N PHE A 4 -13.52 5.09 -12.01
CA PHE A 4 -12.32 5.61 -12.65
C PHE A 4 -11.36 4.48 -12.99
N GLU A 5 -10.40 4.75 -13.86
CA GLU A 5 -9.30 3.85 -14.22
C GLU A 5 -7.98 4.50 -13.85
N ILE A 6 -7.06 3.73 -13.27
CA ILE A 6 -5.73 4.20 -12.90
C ILE A 6 -4.71 3.12 -13.22
N GLN A 7 -3.56 3.54 -13.75
CA GLN A 7 -2.46 2.62 -13.98
C GLN A 7 -1.84 2.18 -12.66
N ASN A 8 -1.59 0.88 -12.54
CA ASN A 8 -0.92 0.31 -11.40
C ASN A 8 0.05 -0.78 -11.87
N HIS A 9 1.29 -0.72 -11.37
CA HIS A 9 2.39 -1.58 -11.81
C HIS A 9 2.60 -2.83 -10.96
N ASP A 10 1.89 -2.95 -9.84
CA ASP A 10 2.02 -4.08 -8.92
C ASP A 10 0.81 -5.01 -8.99
N ASP A 11 0.97 -6.27 -8.57
CA ASP A 11 -0.19 -7.15 -8.38
C ASP A 11 -0.91 -6.80 -7.07
N ILE A 12 -1.93 -5.92 -7.15
CA ILE A 12 -2.69 -5.44 -5.98
C ILE A 12 -3.37 -6.60 -5.26
N LEU A 13 -3.88 -7.60 -5.97
CA LEU A 13 -4.60 -8.72 -5.35
C LEU A 13 -3.62 -9.61 -4.58
N ALA A 14 -2.46 -9.91 -5.16
CA ALA A 14 -1.43 -10.66 -4.45
C ALA A 14 -0.82 -9.86 -3.27
N ILE A 15 -0.82 -8.52 -3.33
CA ILE A 15 -0.45 -7.69 -2.18
C ILE A 15 -1.52 -7.79 -1.08
N ALA A 16 -2.80 -7.72 -1.43
CA ALA A 16 -3.91 -7.83 -0.48
C ALA A 16 -3.87 -9.17 0.29
N GLU A 17 -3.62 -10.28 -0.41
CA GLU A 17 -3.48 -11.59 0.21
C GLU A 17 -2.27 -11.66 1.15
N ARG A 18 -1.12 -11.10 0.74
CA ARG A 18 0.07 -11.03 1.60
C ARG A 18 -0.17 -10.20 2.86
N LEU A 19 -0.90 -9.09 2.74
CA LEU A 19 -1.24 -8.24 3.88
C LEU A 19 -2.22 -8.94 4.82
N LYS A 20 -3.20 -9.68 4.29
CA LYS A 20 -4.11 -10.48 5.11
C LYS A 20 -3.36 -11.47 6.00
N VAL A 21 -2.36 -12.15 5.45
CA VAL A 21 -1.58 -13.16 6.20
C VAL A 21 -0.51 -12.50 7.09
N GLY A 22 0.14 -11.45 6.59
CA GLY A 22 1.32 -10.85 7.23
C GLY A 22 1.02 -9.70 8.20
N THR A 23 -0.25 -9.43 8.52
CA THR A 23 -0.65 -8.38 9.46
C THR A 23 -1.69 -8.90 10.45
N PRO A 24 -1.85 -8.27 11.63
CA PRO A 24 -2.86 -8.68 12.61
C PRO A 24 -4.28 -8.15 12.29
N PHE A 25 -4.48 -7.52 11.13
CA PHE A 25 -5.75 -6.87 10.78
C PHE A 25 -6.79 -7.88 10.29
N ALA A 26 -8.08 -7.52 10.43
CA ALA A 26 -9.13 -8.32 9.84
C ALA A 26 -9.04 -8.31 8.30
N GLU A 27 -9.51 -9.37 7.64
CA GLU A 27 -9.42 -9.51 6.18
C GLU A 27 -9.92 -8.26 5.42
N PRO A 28 -11.11 -7.68 5.71
CA PRO A 28 -11.57 -6.49 5.00
C PRO A 28 -10.66 -5.28 5.18
N GLU A 29 -10.04 -5.13 6.36
CA GLU A 29 -9.14 -4.02 6.68
C GLU A 29 -7.79 -4.18 5.98
N ALA A 30 -7.24 -5.40 5.94
CA ALA A 30 -6.02 -5.70 5.22
C ALA A 30 -6.16 -5.43 3.72
N TYR A 31 -7.30 -5.82 3.14
CA TYR A 31 -7.62 -5.55 1.73
C TYR A 31 -7.81 -4.06 1.47
N ALA A 32 -8.55 -3.36 2.33
CA ALA A 32 -8.73 -1.91 2.23
C ALA A 32 -7.39 -1.17 2.33
N LEU A 33 -6.51 -1.59 3.24
CA LEU A 33 -5.18 -1.03 3.39
C LEU A 33 -4.32 -1.26 2.13
N ALA A 34 -4.31 -2.48 1.59
CA ALA A 34 -3.58 -2.82 0.37
C ALA A 34 -4.00 -1.92 -0.80
N VAL A 35 -5.31 -1.86 -1.05
CA VAL A 35 -5.87 -1.08 -2.16
C VAL A 35 -5.66 0.42 -1.93
N GLY A 36 -5.96 0.93 -0.73
CA GLY A 36 -5.86 2.34 -0.39
C GLY A 36 -4.44 2.88 -0.50
N VAL A 37 -3.45 2.16 0.04
CA VAL A 37 -2.03 2.51 -0.11
C VAL A 37 -1.64 2.56 -1.58
N LYS A 38 -2.06 1.58 -2.38
CA LYS A 38 -1.73 1.49 -3.80
C LYS A 38 -2.35 2.60 -4.63
N LEU A 39 -3.61 2.95 -4.38
CA LEU A 39 -4.28 4.08 -5.04
C LEU A 39 -3.62 5.42 -4.67
N PHE A 40 -3.41 5.67 -3.37
CA PHE A 40 -2.83 6.93 -2.91
C PHE A 40 -1.39 7.11 -3.40
N THR A 41 -0.56 6.08 -3.23
CA THR A 41 0.85 6.14 -3.63
C THR A 41 1.02 6.19 -5.15
N GLY A 42 0.09 5.61 -5.92
CA GLY A 42 0.06 5.75 -7.37
C GLY A 42 -0.07 7.21 -7.82
N VAL A 43 -1.05 7.93 -7.25
CA VAL A 43 -1.23 9.37 -7.52
C VAL A 43 -0.01 10.17 -7.05
N MET A 44 0.46 9.89 -5.82
CA MET A 44 1.63 10.57 -5.25
C MET A 44 2.89 10.40 -6.12
N LEU A 45 3.12 9.22 -6.69
CA LEU A 45 4.29 8.95 -7.53
C LEU A 45 4.15 9.57 -8.92
N ALA A 46 2.95 9.51 -9.51
CA ALA A 46 2.65 10.16 -10.79
C ALA A 46 2.86 11.68 -10.72
N HIS A 47 2.67 12.27 -9.54
CA HIS A 47 2.84 13.69 -9.26
C HIS A 47 3.96 13.95 -8.24
N SER A 48 5.05 13.18 -8.30
CA SER A 48 6.09 13.21 -7.26
C SER A 48 6.82 14.54 -7.06
N SER A 49 6.77 15.45 -8.05
CA SER A 49 7.30 16.82 -7.96
C SER A 49 6.28 17.86 -7.50
N ASP A 50 5.01 17.47 -7.31
CA ASP A 50 3.97 18.38 -6.82
C ASP A 50 4.21 18.72 -5.34
N PRO A 51 4.29 20.01 -4.96
CA PRO A 51 4.50 20.44 -3.59
C PRO A 51 3.51 19.85 -2.58
N LEU A 52 2.28 19.50 -3.01
CA LEU A 52 1.28 18.86 -2.15
C LEU A 52 1.79 17.58 -1.48
N PHE A 53 2.66 16.83 -2.17
CA PHE A 53 3.17 15.55 -1.68
C PHE A 53 4.52 15.67 -0.96
N SER A 54 5.15 16.85 -0.93
CA SER A 54 6.51 17.04 -0.44
C SER A 54 6.71 16.54 0.99
N ASP A 55 5.80 16.89 1.90
CA ASP A 55 5.89 16.53 3.32
C ASP A 55 5.48 15.07 3.59
N ILE A 56 4.48 14.56 2.87
CA ILE A 56 3.92 13.23 3.12
C ILE A 56 4.73 12.11 2.45
N GLN A 57 5.40 12.40 1.33
CA GLN A 57 6.18 11.42 0.59
C GLN A 57 7.25 10.70 1.44
N PRO A 58 8.10 11.38 2.23
CA PRO A 58 9.08 10.69 3.07
C PRO A 58 8.41 9.81 4.14
N ALA A 59 7.33 10.27 4.76
CA ALA A 59 6.57 9.51 5.75
C ALA A 59 5.93 8.25 5.14
N MET A 60 5.35 8.39 3.94
CA MET A 60 4.76 7.26 3.21
C MET A 60 5.82 6.23 2.79
N ARG A 61 7.00 6.66 2.35
CA ARG A 61 8.11 5.75 2.05
C ARG A 61 8.54 4.97 3.29
N ALA A 62 8.61 5.62 4.44
CA ALA A 62 8.94 4.97 5.70
C ALA A 62 7.85 3.96 6.11
N PHE A 63 6.58 4.37 6.03
CA PHE A 63 5.43 3.49 6.30
C PHE A 63 5.44 2.23 5.44
N ILE A 64 5.60 2.36 4.12
CA ILE A 64 5.62 1.24 3.18
C ILE A 64 6.79 0.30 3.48
N ARG A 65 7.96 0.83 3.80
CA ARG A 65 9.12 0.02 4.18
C ARG A 65 8.82 -0.82 5.44
N ASN A 66 8.29 -0.18 6.48
CA ASN A 66 7.96 -0.87 7.73
C ASN A 66 6.88 -1.94 7.51
N LEU A 67 5.85 -1.65 6.72
CA LEU A 67 4.80 -2.58 6.35
C LEU A 67 5.37 -3.81 5.63
N LYS A 68 6.25 -3.60 4.64
CA LYS A 68 6.91 -4.70 3.92
C LYS A 68 7.77 -5.56 4.87
N SER A 69 8.53 -4.94 5.77
CA SER A 69 9.35 -5.65 6.74
C SER A 69 8.51 -6.49 7.71
N GLN A 70 7.39 -5.95 8.19
CA GLN A 70 6.48 -6.68 9.08
C GLN A 70 5.87 -7.90 8.37
N VAL A 71 5.31 -7.71 7.16
CA VAL A 71 4.72 -8.78 6.37
C VAL A 71 5.75 -9.88 6.08
N ALA A 72 6.98 -9.51 5.69
CA ALA A 72 8.04 -10.47 5.43
C ALA A 72 8.44 -11.27 6.68
N ALA A 73 8.53 -10.61 7.84
CA ALA A 73 8.84 -11.27 9.11
C ALA A 73 7.75 -12.28 9.49
N SER A 74 6.47 -11.89 9.41
CA SER A 74 5.33 -12.76 9.73
C SER A 74 5.25 -13.98 8.81
N LEU A 75 5.51 -13.82 7.51
CA LEU A 75 5.51 -14.92 6.53
C LEU A 75 6.72 -15.86 6.68
N SER A 76 7.81 -15.40 7.27
CA SER A 76 9.00 -16.24 7.54
C SER A 76 8.86 -17.03 8.86
N SER A 77 7.90 -16.66 9.71
CA SER A 77 7.62 -17.30 10.99
C SER A 77 6.41 -18.25 10.97
N ALA A 78 5.74 -18.38 9.82
CA ALA A 78 4.58 -19.24 9.57
C ALA A 78 4.99 -20.48 8.77
#